data_AF-A0A9C6WJ47-F1
#
_entry.id   AF-A0A9C6WJ47-F1
#
_cell.length_a   1.000
_cell.length_b   1.000
_cell.length_c   1.000
_cell.angle_alpha   90.00
_cell.angle_beta   90.00
_cell.angle_gamma   90.00
#
_symmetry.space_group_name_H-M   'P 1'
#
loop_
_entity.id
_entity.type
_entity.pdbx_description
1 polymer ?
#
loop_
_entity_poly.entity_id
_entity_poly.type
_entity_poly.pdbx_seq_one_letter_code
_entity_poly.pdbx_strand_id
1 'polypeptide(L)'
;MHESILKIRNAVRHVRASPGRTKRFKTMIKEAKILEKGTVHLDVPTRWNSTFLMLEIALKFQKAFKRLGERDYEFAMMAGKIPRSEDWENARHFVKFLKIFYEVTNKVFGSTFVTSSQHFNDFCKILSTLKHWMGSLDTVLSSMVEKMKSKYDKYWRNINNTNMMIFIAVVLDPRYKLQLIKWSFEKLYEKEDAEFLTSKVKEMLFKVFDSYRLFGGNYQRSTRQDPPEISTQELEAHETSFAMEFEKEMQFNESVNKNEVELYLMEALEKSGVQFDILNWWKVNFTKFQILGGIARDVLAMPVSTVASESAFSTEGRVLNNYRSSLTSMTVEALICTQNWLRNSPKLVLEELIEELENLELEVAPTRDPNEEDFGVESD
;
A
#
# COMPACT_ATOMS: atom_id res chain seq x y z
N MET A 1 -31.87 2.95 3.44
CA MET A 1 -30.55 2.29 3.31
C MET A 1 -30.19 1.30 4.44
N HIS A 2 -30.15 1.69 5.72
CA HIS A 2 -29.71 0.80 6.82
C HIS A 2 -30.50 -0.53 6.90
N GLU A 3 -31.84 -0.44 6.80
CA GLU A 3 -32.70 -1.62 6.79
C GLU A 3 -32.41 -2.55 5.61
N SER A 4 -32.14 -2.01 4.42
CA SER A 4 -31.83 -2.80 3.23
C SER A 4 -30.55 -3.61 3.42
N ILE A 5 -29.51 -3.01 4.01
CA ILE A 5 -28.27 -3.71 4.34
C ILE A 5 -28.54 -4.82 5.38
N LEU A 6 -29.36 -4.54 6.40
CA LEU A 6 -29.72 -5.52 7.43
C LEU A 6 -30.45 -6.74 6.84
N LYS A 7 -31.42 -6.52 5.94
CA LYS A 7 -32.15 -7.60 5.27
C LYS A 7 -31.23 -8.46 4.42
N ILE A 8 -30.35 -7.85 3.62
CA ILE A 8 -29.38 -8.59 2.79
C ILE A 8 -28.42 -9.38 3.68
N ARG A 9 -27.94 -8.79 4.77
CA ARG A 9 -27.10 -9.48 5.76
C ARG A 9 -27.83 -10.68 6.37
N ASN A 10 -29.09 -10.54 6.75
CA ASN A 10 -29.90 -11.65 7.27
C ASN A 10 -30.07 -12.77 6.24
N ALA A 11 -30.29 -12.41 4.97
CA ALA A 11 -30.35 -13.39 3.89
C ALA A 11 -29.04 -14.17 3.73
N VAL A 12 -27.90 -13.46 3.76
CA VAL A 12 -26.57 -14.08 3.72
C VAL A 12 -26.33 -14.98 4.95
N ARG A 13 -26.70 -14.52 6.15
CA ARG A 13 -26.63 -15.33 7.39
C ARG A 13 -27.42 -16.61 7.29
N HIS A 14 -28.65 -16.54 6.77
CA HIS A 14 -29.46 -17.75 6.60
C HIS A 14 -28.75 -18.76 5.70
N VAL A 15 -28.25 -18.34 4.55
CA VAL A 15 -27.52 -19.22 3.61
C VAL A 15 -26.29 -19.85 4.29
N ARG A 16 -25.59 -19.09 5.14
CA ARG A 16 -24.34 -19.51 5.81
C ARG A 16 -24.55 -20.19 7.16
N ALA A 17 -25.77 -20.26 7.67
CA ALA A 17 -26.07 -20.83 8.98
C ALA A 17 -25.81 -22.35 9.07
N SER A 18 -25.88 -23.08 7.95
CA SER A 18 -25.56 -24.50 7.92
C SER A 18 -25.03 -24.97 6.56
N PRO A 19 -24.26 -26.08 6.52
CA PRO A 19 -23.82 -26.69 5.26
C PRO A 19 -24.98 -27.06 4.33
N GLY A 20 -26.10 -27.53 4.90
CA GLY A 20 -27.32 -27.86 4.16
C GLY A 20 -27.91 -26.64 3.44
N ARG A 21 -28.05 -25.51 4.12
CA ARG A 21 -28.53 -24.24 3.52
C ARG A 21 -27.58 -23.73 2.44
N THR A 22 -26.26 -23.83 2.67
CA THR A 22 -25.26 -23.47 1.66
C THR A 22 -25.38 -24.37 0.42
N LYS A 23 -25.60 -25.68 0.59
CA LYS A 23 -25.80 -26.62 -0.53
C LYS A 23 -27.05 -26.27 -1.33
N ARG A 24 -28.18 -25.98 -0.66
CA ARG A 24 -29.42 -25.53 -1.32
C ARG A 24 -29.21 -24.24 -2.10
N PHE A 25 -28.53 -23.26 -1.53
CA PHE A 25 -28.23 -22.01 -2.22
C PHE A 25 -27.33 -22.22 -3.45
N LYS A 26 -26.34 -23.12 -3.38
CA LYS A 26 -25.54 -23.51 -4.56
C LYS A 26 -26.39 -24.12 -5.67
N THR A 27 -27.44 -24.88 -5.34
CA THR A 27 -28.42 -25.35 -6.33
C THR A 27 -29.15 -24.16 -6.97
N MET A 28 -29.60 -23.18 -6.18
CA MET A 28 -30.25 -21.96 -6.71
C MET A 28 -29.32 -21.15 -7.63
N ILE A 29 -28.02 -21.09 -7.34
CA ILE A 29 -27.00 -20.43 -8.20
C ILE A 29 -26.92 -21.14 -9.56
N LYS A 30 -26.84 -22.48 -9.55
CA LYS A 30 -26.80 -23.30 -10.78
C LYS A 30 -28.05 -23.11 -11.63
N GLU A 31 -29.23 -23.20 -11.01
CA GLU A 31 -30.52 -23.01 -11.68
C GLU A 31 -30.72 -21.58 -12.21
N ALA A 32 -30.15 -20.59 -11.53
CA ALA A 32 -30.13 -19.21 -11.98
C ALA A 32 -29.14 -18.95 -13.12
N LYS A 33 -28.36 -19.97 -13.54
CA LYS A 33 -27.31 -19.87 -14.57
C LYS A 33 -26.30 -18.75 -14.27
N ILE A 34 -25.95 -18.58 -12.99
CA ILE A 34 -24.96 -17.59 -12.57
C ILE A 34 -23.56 -18.19 -12.78
N LEU A 35 -22.74 -17.51 -13.58
CA LEU A 35 -21.39 -17.95 -13.94
C LEU A 35 -20.33 -17.66 -12.88
N GLU A 36 -20.68 -16.86 -11.86
CA GLU A 36 -19.72 -16.43 -10.85
C GLU A 36 -19.24 -17.57 -9.97
N LYS A 37 -17.92 -17.72 -9.91
CA LYS A 37 -17.25 -18.72 -9.08
C LYS A 37 -17.32 -18.30 -7.61
N GLY A 38 -17.85 -19.17 -6.75
CA GLY A 38 -17.86 -18.97 -5.30
C GLY A 38 -19.25 -18.96 -4.66
N THR A 39 -19.34 -18.36 -3.47
CA THR A 39 -20.59 -18.20 -2.71
C THR A 39 -20.52 -16.95 -1.85
N VAL A 40 -21.62 -16.59 -1.21
CA VAL A 40 -21.69 -15.45 -0.29
C VAL A 40 -20.86 -15.71 0.97
N HIS A 41 -20.31 -14.66 1.58
CA HIS A 41 -19.58 -14.73 2.84
C HIS A 41 -20.20 -13.79 3.86
N LEU A 42 -20.03 -14.10 5.15
CA LEU A 42 -20.52 -13.25 6.24
C LEU A 42 -19.67 -11.99 6.35
N ASP A 43 -20.30 -10.88 6.72
CA ASP A 43 -19.58 -9.71 7.15
C ASP A 43 -19.21 -9.76 8.63
N VAL A 44 -18.19 -8.99 9.01
CA VAL A 44 -17.97 -8.52 10.37
C VAL A 44 -18.65 -7.16 10.48
N PRO A 45 -19.79 -7.02 11.19
CA PRO A 45 -20.62 -5.80 11.15
C PRO A 45 -19.91 -4.53 11.63
N THR A 46 -18.84 -4.67 12.43
CA THR A 46 -18.01 -3.57 12.90
C THR A 46 -16.94 -3.12 11.89
N ARG A 47 -16.73 -3.86 10.80
CA ARG A 47 -15.71 -3.59 9.78
C ARG A 47 -16.37 -3.27 8.44
N TRP A 48 -16.37 -2.00 8.05
CA TRP A 48 -17.01 -1.53 6.82
C TRP A 48 -16.49 -2.24 5.55
N ASN A 49 -15.19 -2.53 5.46
CA ASN A 49 -14.59 -3.30 4.35
C ASN A 49 -15.23 -4.68 4.18
N SER A 50 -15.52 -5.35 5.30
CA SER A 50 -16.16 -6.66 5.30
C SER A 50 -17.63 -6.56 4.89
N THR A 51 -18.34 -5.52 5.34
CA THR A 51 -19.71 -5.22 4.88
C THR A 51 -19.74 -4.92 3.37
N PHE A 52 -18.78 -4.13 2.87
CA PHE A 52 -18.65 -3.82 1.45
C PHE A 52 -18.50 -5.10 0.61
N LEU A 53 -17.53 -5.97 0.96
CA LEU A 53 -17.30 -7.23 0.26
C LEU A 53 -18.53 -8.15 0.30
N MET A 54 -19.21 -8.23 1.46
CA MET A 54 -20.43 -9.02 1.61
C MET A 54 -21.53 -8.51 0.66
N LEU A 55 -21.74 -7.20 0.58
CA LEU A 55 -22.74 -6.60 -0.32
C LEU A 55 -22.36 -6.76 -1.79
N GLU A 56 -21.10 -6.52 -2.14
CA GLU A 56 -20.60 -6.65 -3.53
C GLU A 56 -20.82 -8.07 -4.05
N ILE A 57 -20.51 -9.09 -3.25
CA ILE A 57 -20.75 -10.48 -3.61
C ILE A 57 -22.25 -10.82 -3.59
N ALA A 58 -23.00 -10.41 -2.56
CA ALA A 58 -24.43 -10.70 -2.47
C ALA A 58 -25.22 -10.17 -3.68
N LEU A 59 -24.85 -8.98 -4.19
CA LEU A 59 -25.44 -8.38 -5.39
C LEU A 59 -25.31 -9.26 -6.63
N LYS A 60 -24.16 -9.94 -6.81
CA LYS A 60 -23.95 -10.90 -7.91
C LYS A 60 -24.89 -12.09 -7.84
N PHE A 61 -25.34 -12.45 -6.63
CA PHE A 61 -26.23 -13.58 -6.37
C PHE A 61 -27.70 -13.19 -6.15
N GLN A 62 -28.11 -11.95 -6.46
CA GLN A 62 -29.49 -11.48 -6.30
C GLN A 62 -30.53 -12.44 -6.92
N LYS A 63 -30.26 -12.95 -8.13
CA LYS A 63 -31.16 -13.91 -8.83
C LYS A 63 -31.30 -15.25 -8.10
N ALA A 64 -30.25 -15.69 -7.39
CA ALA A 64 -30.28 -16.92 -6.59
C ALA A 64 -31.07 -16.70 -5.28
N PHE A 65 -30.92 -15.54 -4.63
CA PHE A 65 -31.73 -15.18 -3.46
C PHE A 65 -33.22 -15.07 -3.79
N LYS A 66 -33.57 -14.50 -4.96
CA LYS A 66 -34.96 -14.46 -5.43
C LYS A 66 -35.55 -15.87 -5.53
N ARG A 67 -34.86 -16.80 -6.20
CA ARG A 67 -35.29 -18.20 -6.31
C ARG A 67 -35.38 -18.91 -4.97
N LEU A 68 -34.44 -18.63 -4.06
CA LEU A 68 -34.48 -19.19 -2.71
C LEU A 68 -35.77 -18.76 -1.97
N GLY A 69 -36.19 -17.50 -2.13
CA GLY A 69 -37.48 -16.99 -1.64
C GLY A 69 -38.71 -17.68 -2.23
N GLU A 70 -38.61 -18.17 -3.46
CA GLU A 70 -39.71 -18.85 -4.15
C GLU A 70 -39.82 -20.34 -3.77
N ARG A 71 -38.72 -20.97 -3.30
CA ARG A 71 -38.61 -22.44 -3.16
C ARG A 71 -38.30 -22.95 -1.75
N ASP A 72 -37.72 -22.13 -0.88
CA ASP A 72 -37.37 -22.53 0.49
C ASP A 72 -38.31 -21.82 1.48
N TYR A 73 -39.22 -22.60 2.08
CA TYR A 73 -40.22 -22.10 3.02
C TYR A 73 -39.58 -21.47 4.27
N GLU A 74 -38.48 -22.03 4.79
CA GLU A 74 -37.78 -21.47 5.96
C GLU A 74 -37.19 -20.10 5.64
N PHE A 75 -36.64 -19.93 4.44
CA PHE A 75 -36.14 -18.64 3.97
C PHE A 75 -37.29 -17.66 3.71
N ALA A 76 -38.40 -18.14 3.14
CA ALA A 76 -39.57 -17.31 2.85
C ALA A 76 -40.23 -16.75 4.13
N MET A 77 -40.22 -17.54 5.21
CA MET A 77 -40.79 -17.18 6.52
C MET A 77 -39.78 -16.51 7.47
N MET A 78 -38.63 -16.06 6.97
CA MET A 78 -37.61 -15.42 7.80
C MET A 78 -38.15 -14.16 8.50
N ALA A 79 -38.06 -14.12 9.83
CA ALA A 79 -38.46 -12.98 10.67
C ALA A 79 -37.82 -11.63 10.25
N GLY A 80 -36.66 -11.67 9.57
CA GLY A 80 -35.92 -10.50 9.10
C GLY A 80 -36.42 -9.84 7.81
N LYS A 81 -37.55 -10.31 7.22
CA LYS A 81 -38.08 -9.93 5.90
C LYS A 81 -37.10 -10.21 4.74
N ILE A 82 -37.59 -10.89 3.70
CA ILE A 82 -36.80 -11.16 2.49
C ILE A 82 -36.43 -9.82 1.80
N PRO A 83 -35.18 -9.65 1.32
CA PRO A 83 -34.79 -8.46 0.57
C PRO A 83 -35.65 -8.25 -0.68
N ARG A 84 -36.27 -7.07 -0.80
CA ARG A 84 -37.10 -6.66 -1.95
C ARG A 84 -36.25 -6.00 -3.02
N SER A 85 -36.82 -5.76 -4.20
CA SER A 85 -36.12 -5.10 -5.32
C SER A 85 -35.47 -3.77 -4.92
N GLU A 86 -36.17 -2.97 -4.12
CA GLU A 86 -35.68 -1.70 -3.57
C GLU A 86 -34.46 -1.90 -2.66
N ASP A 87 -34.44 -2.95 -1.84
CA ASP A 87 -33.32 -3.24 -0.94
C ASP A 87 -32.03 -3.53 -1.73
N TRP A 88 -32.16 -4.24 -2.85
CA TRP A 88 -31.04 -4.51 -3.76
C TRP A 88 -30.58 -3.25 -4.51
N GLU A 89 -31.50 -2.35 -4.88
CA GLU A 89 -31.15 -1.08 -5.51
C GLU A 89 -30.41 -0.14 -4.54
N ASN A 90 -30.88 -0.06 -3.30
CA ASN A 90 -30.20 0.69 -2.25
C ASN A 90 -28.79 0.14 -2.00
N ALA A 91 -28.63 -1.19 -1.99
CA ALA A 91 -27.32 -1.82 -1.85
C ALA A 91 -26.40 -1.53 -3.05
N ARG A 92 -26.92 -1.49 -4.29
CA ARG A 92 -26.13 -1.10 -5.48
C ARG A 92 -25.57 0.31 -5.36
N HIS A 93 -26.40 1.28 -4.96
CA HIS A 93 -25.95 2.65 -4.75
C HIS A 93 -24.90 2.74 -3.65
N PHE A 94 -25.13 2.05 -2.53
CA PHE A 94 -24.19 2.05 -1.41
C PHE A 94 -22.85 1.38 -1.74
N VAL A 95 -22.86 0.27 -2.48
CA VAL A 95 -21.64 -0.40 -2.94
C VAL A 95 -20.86 0.48 -3.90
N LYS A 96 -21.51 1.20 -4.82
CA LYS A 96 -20.83 2.17 -5.70
C LYS A 96 -20.12 3.25 -4.90
N PHE A 97 -20.76 3.77 -3.85
CA PHE A 97 -20.17 4.74 -2.94
C PHE A 97 -18.95 4.16 -2.19
N LEU A 98 -19.11 3.01 -1.51
CA LEU A 98 -18.05 2.39 -0.72
C LEU A 98 -16.87 1.90 -1.56
N LYS A 99 -17.10 1.51 -2.82
CA LYS A 99 -16.08 0.99 -3.73
C LYS A 99 -14.91 1.95 -3.89
N ILE A 100 -15.19 3.25 -3.97
CA ILE A 100 -14.14 4.28 -4.11
C ILE A 100 -13.20 4.27 -2.91
N PHE A 101 -13.75 4.20 -1.70
CA PHE A 101 -12.96 4.13 -0.47
C PHE A 101 -12.20 2.82 -0.38
N TYR A 102 -12.81 1.70 -0.79
CA TYR A 102 -12.19 0.38 -0.77
C TYR A 102 -10.98 0.32 -1.70
N GLU A 103 -11.12 0.81 -2.93
CA GLU A 103 -10.03 0.90 -3.91
C GLU A 103 -8.88 1.79 -3.43
N VAL A 104 -9.20 3.00 -2.92
CA VAL A 104 -8.18 3.90 -2.36
C VAL A 104 -7.47 3.26 -1.18
N THR A 105 -8.21 2.62 -0.29
CA THR A 105 -7.67 1.96 0.91
C THR A 105 -6.72 0.82 0.54
N ASN A 106 -7.11 -0.04 -0.40
CA ASN A 106 -6.24 -1.11 -0.90
C ASN A 106 -4.98 -0.57 -1.57
N LYS A 107 -5.09 0.55 -2.31
CA LYS A 107 -3.93 1.20 -2.91
C LYS A 107 -3.00 1.80 -1.85
N VAL A 108 -3.55 2.40 -0.80
CA VAL A 108 -2.81 2.94 0.36
C VAL A 108 -2.12 1.84 1.17
N PHE A 109 -2.67 0.63 1.18
CA PHE A 109 -2.07 -0.54 1.83
C PHE A 109 -1.04 -1.27 0.96
N GLY A 110 -0.85 -0.87 -0.29
CA GLY A 110 0.20 -1.41 -1.14
C GLY A 110 1.59 -1.10 -0.57
N SER A 111 2.47 -2.10 -0.52
CA SER A 111 3.85 -1.97 -0.02
C SER A 111 4.93 -2.25 -1.06
N THR A 112 4.55 -2.70 -2.26
CA THR A 112 5.48 -3.13 -3.32
C THR A 112 5.68 -2.09 -4.43
N PHE A 113 5.06 -0.92 -4.31
CA PHE A 113 5.17 0.17 -5.28
C PHE A 113 5.14 1.52 -4.55
N VAL A 114 5.69 2.57 -5.17
CA VAL A 114 5.68 3.91 -4.59
C VAL A 114 4.25 4.41 -4.51
N THR A 115 3.77 4.57 -3.28
CA THR A 115 2.41 5.02 -3.01
C THR A 115 2.39 6.49 -2.54
N SER A 116 3.46 6.94 -1.88
CA SER A 116 3.65 8.26 -1.27
C SER A 116 3.29 9.43 -2.18
N SER A 117 3.81 9.47 -3.41
CA SER A 117 3.52 10.55 -4.37
C SER A 117 2.08 10.54 -4.92
N GLN A 118 1.38 9.41 -4.81
CA GLN A 118 0.06 9.21 -5.39
C GLN A 118 -1.08 9.47 -4.40
N HIS A 119 -0.80 9.44 -3.09
CA HIS A 119 -1.85 9.52 -2.08
C HIS A 119 -2.58 10.84 -2.03
N PHE A 120 -1.91 11.94 -2.31
CA PHE A 120 -2.58 13.23 -2.35
C PHE A 120 -3.72 13.22 -3.38
N ASN A 121 -3.48 12.64 -4.57
CA ASN A 121 -4.54 12.46 -5.58
C ASN A 121 -5.67 11.57 -5.05
N ASP A 122 -5.35 10.50 -4.32
CA ASP A 122 -6.35 9.62 -3.73
C ASP A 122 -7.18 10.33 -2.64
N PHE A 123 -6.58 11.20 -1.82
CA PHE A 123 -7.28 12.04 -0.86
C PHE A 123 -8.18 13.08 -1.54
N CYS A 124 -7.69 13.74 -2.57
CA CYS A 124 -8.49 14.64 -3.41
C CYS A 124 -9.68 13.90 -4.04
N LYS A 125 -9.49 12.65 -4.51
CA LYS A 125 -10.56 11.79 -5.03
C LYS A 125 -11.60 11.47 -3.96
N ILE A 126 -11.18 11.14 -2.74
CA ILE A 126 -12.09 10.92 -1.61
C ILE A 126 -12.90 12.19 -1.32
N LEU A 127 -12.25 13.35 -1.19
CA LEU A 127 -12.94 14.59 -0.89
C LEU A 127 -13.95 14.98 -1.98
N SER A 128 -13.56 14.82 -3.25
CA SER A 128 -14.45 15.08 -4.40
C SER A 128 -15.66 14.15 -4.39
N THR A 129 -15.44 12.88 -4.03
CA THR A 129 -16.51 11.90 -3.84
C THR A 129 -17.43 12.33 -2.71
N LEU A 130 -16.90 12.68 -1.54
CA LEU A 130 -17.71 13.15 -0.41
C LEU A 130 -18.56 14.36 -0.81
N LYS A 131 -17.96 15.39 -1.43
CA LYS A 131 -18.69 16.57 -1.92
C LYS A 131 -19.81 16.22 -2.90
N HIS A 132 -19.55 15.31 -3.85
CA HIS A 132 -20.56 14.85 -4.80
C HIS A 132 -21.75 14.16 -4.11
N TRP A 133 -21.45 13.24 -3.19
CA TRP A 133 -22.49 12.44 -2.53
C TRP A 133 -23.21 13.16 -1.38
N MET A 134 -22.71 14.32 -0.93
CA MET A 134 -23.47 15.21 -0.03
C MET A 134 -24.76 15.71 -0.68
N GLY A 135 -24.73 15.97 -1.99
CA GLY A 135 -25.91 16.40 -2.78
C GLY A 135 -26.87 15.26 -3.14
N SER A 136 -26.72 14.08 -2.53
CA SER A 136 -27.58 12.92 -2.73
C SER A 136 -29.03 13.21 -2.33
N LEU A 137 -29.99 12.77 -3.15
CA LEU A 137 -31.43 12.79 -2.81
C LEU A 137 -31.78 11.82 -1.66
N ASP A 138 -30.96 10.77 -1.44
CA ASP A 138 -31.09 9.90 -0.27
C ASP A 138 -30.55 10.63 0.97
N THR A 139 -31.45 11.00 1.86
CA THR A 139 -31.18 11.75 3.10
C THR A 139 -30.35 10.95 4.10
N VAL A 140 -30.47 9.61 4.12
CA VAL A 140 -29.69 8.74 5.00
C VAL A 140 -28.25 8.69 4.50
N LEU A 141 -28.06 8.53 3.19
CA LEU A 141 -26.73 8.55 2.58
C LEU A 141 -26.08 9.92 2.74
N SER A 142 -26.80 10.99 2.45
CA SER A 142 -26.31 12.37 2.59
C SER A 142 -25.85 12.66 4.03
N SER A 143 -26.67 12.33 5.03
CA SER A 143 -26.29 12.49 6.45
C SER A 143 -25.07 11.65 6.85
N MET A 144 -24.92 10.44 6.30
CA MET A 144 -23.74 9.62 6.54
C MET A 144 -22.48 10.26 5.92
N VAL A 145 -22.59 10.75 4.68
CA VAL A 145 -21.51 11.41 3.96
C VAL A 145 -21.07 12.69 4.66
N GLU A 146 -22.01 13.47 5.21
CA GLU A 146 -21.69 14.64 6.05
C GLU A 146 -20.84 14.26 7.26
N LYS A 147 -21.22 13.21 8.00
CA LYS A 147 -20.43 12.71 9.14
C LYS A 147 -19.04 12.23 8.71
N MET A 148 -18.95 11.53 7.58
CA MET A 148 -17.66 11.10 7.00
C MET A 148 -16.81 12.30 6.61
N LYS A 149 -17.41 13.34 6.02
CA LYS A 149 -16.73 14.59 5.68
C LYS A 149 -16.24 15.32 6.92
N SER A 150 -17.02 15.40 7.99
CA SER A 150 -16.54 16.01 9.24
C SER A 150 -15.30 15.28 9.80
N LYS A 151 -15.25 13.95 9.67
CA LYS A 151 -14.04 13.18 10.03
C LYS A 151 -12.89 13.46 9.07
N TYR A 152 -13.14 13.54 7.78
CA TYR A 152 -12.13 13.91 6.79
C TYR A 152 -11.53 15.29 7.11
N ASP A 153 -12.38 16.30 7.30
CA ASP A 153 -11.97 17.69 7.57
C ASP A 153 -11.19 17.79 8.88
N LYS A 154 -11.54 17.02 9.91
CA LYS A 154 -10.79 16.97 11.18
C LYS A 154 -9.30 16.62 10.97
N TYR A 155 -8.99 15.72 10.04
CA TYR A 155 -7.61 15.28 9.80
C TYR A 155 -6.91 16.08 8.70
N TRP A 156 -7.62 16.45 7.62
CA TRP A 156 -7.01 17.01 6.41
C TRP A 156 -7.23 18.51 6.21
N ARG A 157 -8.22 19.11 6.88
CA ARG A 157 -8.50 20.55 6.76
C ARG A 157 -7.70 21.39 7.76
N ASN A 158 -7.04 20.77 8.73
CA ASN A 158 -6.18 21.48 9.67
C ASN A 158 -4.82 21.79 9.04
N ILE A 159 -4.74 22.96 8.41
CA ILE A 159 -3.56 23.55 7.76
C ILE A 159 -2.34 23.59 8.70
N ASN A 160 -2.58 23.80 10.00
CA ASN A 160 -1.51 23.94 10.99
C ASN A 160 -0.90 22.59 11.39
N ASN A 161 -1.69 21.51 11.34
CA ASN A 161 -1.28 20.17 11.79
C ASN A 161 -1.09 19.15 10.65
N THR A 162 -1.07 19.60 9.39
CA THR A 162 -0.89 18.69 8.25
C THR A 162 0.58 18.29 8.11
N ASN A 163 0.85 17.00 7.93
CA ASN A 163 2.20 16.50 7.67
C ASN A 163 2.67 16.91 6.26
N MET A 164 3.65 17.82 6.21
CA MET A 164 4.17 18.39 4.96
C MET A 164 4.89 17.36 4.08
N MET A 165 5.37 16.25 4.65
CA MET A 165 6.07 15.19 3.90
C MET A 165 5.18 14.57 2.82
N ILE A 166 3.86 14.53 3.04
CA ILE A 166 2.89 14.03 2.06
C ILE A 166 2.91 14.89 0.80
N PHE A 167 3.05 16.21 0.96
CA PHE A 167 3.15 17.13 -0.17
C PHE A 167 4.53 17.11 -0.80
N ILE A 168 5.60 16.96 0.00
CA ILE A 168 6.96 16.80 -0.52
C ILE A 168 7.04 15.58 -1.45
N ALA A 169 6.46 14.45 -1.07
CA ALA A 169 6.42 13.26 -1.92
C ALA A 169 5.75 13.51 -3.28
N VAL A 170 4.70 14.34 -3.32
CA VAL A 170 4.04 14.77 -4.57
C VAL A 170 4.92 15.72 -5.37
N VAL A 171 5.59 16.67 -4.70
CA VAL A 171 6.49 17.61 -5.37
C VAL A 171 7.68 16.88 -6.00
N LEU A 172 8.16 15.81 -5.37
CA LEU A 172 9.21 14.94 -5.92
C LEU A 172 8.72 14.04 -7.07
N ASP A 173 7.43 14.06 -7.42
CA ASP A 173 6.96 13.45 -8.66
C ASP A 173 7.14 14.45 -9.82
N PRO A 174 8.01 14.14 -10.80
CA PRO A 174 8.34 15.07 -11.87
C PRO A 174 7.16 15.34 -12.83
N ARG A 175 6.09 14.53 -12.75
CA ARG A 175 4.84 14.75 -13.50
C ARG A 175 3.95 15.81 -12.87
N TYR A 176 4.16 16.14 -11.59
CA TYR A 176 3.26 16.97 -10.80
C TYR A 176 3.94 18.21 -10.22
N LYS A 177 5.11 18.02 -9.57
CA LYS A 177 5.88 19.07 -8.91
C LYS A 177 5.01 19.96 -8.01
N LEU A 178 5.42 21.20 -7.79
CA LEU A 178 4.65 22.18 -7.02
C LEU A 178 3.34 22.59 -7.73
N GLN A 179 3.23 22.37 -9.04
CA GLN A 179 2.09 22.79 -9.86
C GLN A 179 0.79 22.08 -9.44
N LEU A 180 0.84 20.75 -9.23
CA LEU A 180 -0.33 20.00 -8.77
C LEU A 180 -0.77 20.43 -7.37
N ILE A 181 0.18 20.68 -6.47
CA ILE A 181 -0.11 21.12 -5.10
C ILE A 181 -0.80 22.48 -5.11
N LYS A 182 -0.24 23.44 -5.83
CA LYS A 182 -0.83 24.79 -5.99
C LYS A 182 -2.25 24.70 -6.57
N TRP A 183 -2.40 24.03 -7.70
CA TRP A 183 -3.70 23.86 -8.35
C TRP A 183 -4.72 23.19 -7.44
N SER A 184 -4.30 22.18 -6.67
CA SER A 184 -5.21 21.46 -5.77
C SER A 184 -5.60 22.32 -4.58
N PHE A 185 -4.67 23.05 -3.96
CA PHE A 185 -4.99 23.93 -2.84
C PHE A 185 -5.94 25.05 -3.24
N GLU A 186 -5.78 25.64 -4.42
CA GLU A 186 -6.72 26.64 -4.98
C GLU A 186 -8.15 26.10 -5.18
N LYS A 187 -8.31 24.77 -5.32
CA LYS A 187 -9.63 24.11 -5.42
C LYS A 187 -10.20 23.68 -4.07
N LEU A 188 -9.35 23.55 -3.06
CA LEU A 188 -9.72 22.96 -1.77
C LEU A 188 -9.89 23.99 -0.66
N TYR A 189 -9.12 25.07 -0.69
CA TYR A 189 -9.05 26.10 0.35
C TYR A 189 -9.38 27.48 -0.23
N GLU A 190 -9.58 28.45 0.67
CA GLU A 190 -9.65 29.86 0.31
C GLU A 190 -8.29 30.34 -0.22
N LYS A 191 -8.28 31.46 -0.94
CA LYS A 191 -7.12 31.91 -1.72
C LYS A 191 -5.90 32.11 -0.81
N GLU A 192 -6.10 32.78 0.32
CA GLU A 192 -5.06 33.10 1.30
C GLU A 192 -4.46 31.83 1.91
N ASP A 193 -5.30 30.87 2.27
CA ASP A 193 -4.90 29.57 2.81
C ASP A 193 -4.12 28.74 1.78
N ALA A 194 -4.56 28.76 0.52
CA ALA A 194 -3.90 28.03 -0.57
C ALA A 194 -2.51 28.58 -0.87
N GLU A 195 -2.35 29.90 -0.89
CA GLU A 195 -1.06 30.58 -1.06
C GLU A 195 -0.12 30.30 0.11
N PHE A 196 -0.64 30.37 1.34
CA PHE A 196 0.10 30.04 2.56
C PHE A 196 0.62 28.59 2.55
N LEU A 197 -0.26 27.62 2.27
CA LEU A 197 0.12 26.20 2.21
C LEU A 197 1.15 25.91 1.12
N THR A 198 0.96 26.48 -0.07
CA THR A 198 1.91 26.31 -1.19
C THR A 198 3.30 26.82 -0.80
N SER A 199 3.34 27.99 -0.14
CA SER A 199 4.59 28.58 0.36
C SER A 199 5.24 27.72 1.43
N LYS A 200 4.44 27.20 2.37
CA LYS A 200 4.90 26.31 3.44
C LYS A 200 5.47 24.98 2.91
N VAL A 201 4.87 24.40 1.87
CA VAL A 201 5.40 23.20 1.20
C VAL A 201 6.73 23.49 0.53
N LYS A 202 6.84 24.63 -0.18
CA LYS A 202 8.09 25.04 -0.82
C LYS A 202 9.19 25.27 0.23
N GLU A 203 8.90 26.01 1.30
CA GLU A 203 9.84 26.24 2.42
C GLU A 203 10.30 24.94 3.07
N MET A 204 9.39 23.99 3.28
CA MET A 204 9.75 22.68 3.84
C MET A 204 10.68 21.90 2.91
N LEU A 205 10.43 21.92 1.59
CA LEU A 205 11.31 21.27 0.63
C LEU A 205 12.74 21.85 0.69
N PHE A 206 12.88 23.17 0.82
CA PHE A 206 14.18 23.82 1.01
C PHE A 206 14.85 23.39 2.33
N LYS A 207 14.12 23.34 3.44
CA LYS A 207 14.66 22.88 4.72
C LYS A 207 15.16 21.43 4.68
N VAL A 208 14.42 20.54 4.02
CA VAL A 208 14.84 19.15 3.82
C VAL A 208 16.07 19.10 2.92
N PHE A 209 16.10 19.89 1.84
CA PHE A 209 17.25 20.03 0.95
C PHE A 209 18.52 20.47 1.70
N ASP A 210 18.44 21.55 2.47
CA ASP A 210 19.56 22.08 3.25
C ASP A 210 20.05 21.06 4.28
N SER A 211 19.13 20.32 4.90
CA SER A 211 19.51 19.25 5.83
C SER A 211 20.35 18.19 5.11
N TYR A 212 19.90 17.66 3.97
CA TYR A 212 20.66 16.65 3.21
C TYR A 212 21.99 17.20 2.68
N ARG A 213 22.02 18.47 2.25
CA ARG A 213 23.24 19.15 1.82
C ARG A 213 24.29 19.19 2.93
N LEU A 214 23.88 19.55 4.16
CA LEU A 214 24.77 19.62 5.31
C LEU A 214 25.26 18.22 5.76
N PHE A 215 24.38 17.22 5.76
CA PHE A 215 24.76 15.83 6.10
C PHE A 215 25.69 15.21 5.05
N GLY A 216 25.46 15.46 3.75
CA GLY A 216 26.28 14.94 2.65
C GLY A 216 27.68 15.56 2.58
N GLY A 217 27.82 16.84 2.95
CA GLY A 217 29.11 17.52 2.99
C GLY A 217 30.10 16.93 4.01
N ASN A 218 29.61 16.32 5.09
CA ASN A 218 30.46 15.67 6.10
C ASN A 218 31.02 14.31 5.64
N TYR A 219 30.33 13.61 4.73
CA TYR A 219 30.81 12.33 4.18
C TYR A 219 31.90 12.51 3.12
N GLN A 220 31.81 13.54 2.28
CA GLN A 220 32.86 13.84 1.29
C GLN A 220 34.15 14.39 1.92
N ARG A 221 34.07 14.99 3.11
CA ARG A 221 35.25 15.49 3.83
C ARG A 221 36.04 14.38 4.54
N SER A 222 35.40 13.26 4.86
CA SER A 222 36.02 12.13 5.57
C SER A 222 36.59 11.05 4.63
N THR A 223 36.28 11.09 3.33
CA THR A 223 36.79 10.12 2.32
C THR A 223 37.96 10.67 1.48
N ARG A 224 38.53 11.83 1.84
CA ARG A 224 39.72 12.42 1.20
C ARG A 224 40.98 12.38 2.07
N GLN A 225 41.10 11.39 2.97
CA GLN A 225 42.36 11.08 3.64
C GLN A 225 42.83 9.71 3.19
N ASP A 226 43.32 9.63 1.96
CA ASP A 226 44.26 8.56 1.62
C ASP A 226 45.57 8.81 2.41
N PRO A 227 46.24 7.76 2.93
CA PRO A 227 47.55 7.89 3.55
C PRO A 227 48.57 8.41 2.52
N PRO A 228 49.61 9.14 2.94
CA PRO A 228 50.68 9.52 2.01
C PRO A 228 51.49 8.28 1.66
N GLU A 229 51.22 7.66 0.51
CA GLU A 229 52.16 6.73 -0.11
C GLU A 229 53.37 7.52 -0.61
N ILE A 230 54.49 7.27 0.05
CA ILE A 230 55.81 7.67 -0.45
C ILE A 230 56.10 6.78 -1.66
N SER A 231 55.82 7.28 -2.86
CA SER A 231 56.36 6.71 -4.09
C SER A 231 57.33 7.70 -4.73
N THR A 232 58.53 7.19 -4.96
CA THR A 232 59.68 7.85 -5.56
C THR A 232 59.34 8.54 -6.87
N GLN A 233 59.83 9.77 -6.99
CA GLN A 233 59.83 10.57 -8.21
C GLN A 233 60.55 9.84 -9.34
N GLU A 234 59.81 9.53 -10.41
CA GLU A 234 60.37 9.55 -11.76
C GLU A 234 59.50 10.46 -12.64
N LEU A 235 60.20 11.25 -13.44
CA LEU A 235 59.76 12.42 -14.17
C LEU A 235 58.90 12.04 -15.39
N GLU A 236 57.64 12.47 -15.44
CA GLU A 236 57.00 12.83 -16.71
C GLU A 236 56.20 14.13 -16.55
N ALA A 237 56.60 15.11 -17.34
CA ALA A 237 56.07 16.46 -17.35
C ALA A 237 54.82 16.55 -18.24
N HIS A 238 53.80 17.22 -17.70
CA HIS A 238 52.90 18.13 -18.41
C HIS A 238 52.14 17.59 -19.63
N GLU A 239 50.94 17.08 -19.38
CA GLU A 239 49.78 17.34 -20.26
C GLU A 239 48.50 17.43 -19.40
N THR A 240 48.44 18.37 -18.47
CA THR A 240 47.12 18.88 -18.05
C THR A 240 46.51 19.57 -19.27
N SER A 241 45.64 18.84 -19.96
CA SER A 241 44.86 19.37 -21.07
C SER A 241 44.20 20.69 -20.66
N PHE A 242 44.16 21.67 -21.56
CA PHE A 242 43.41 22.92 -21.38
C PHE A 242 41.97 22.67 -20.90
N ALA A 243 41.38 21.52 -21.28
CA ALA A 243 40.08 21.07 -20.79
C ALA A 243 40.08 20.73 -19.29
N MET A 244 41.14 20.12 -18.75
CA MET A 244 41.24 19.81 -17.32
C MET A 244 41.44 21.06 -16.47
N GLU A 245 42.16 22.06 -16.98
CA GLU A 245 42.34 23.35 -16.29
C GLU A 245 41.03 24.15 -16.29
N PHE A 246 40.32 24.19 -17.43
CA PHE A 246 38.97 24.72 -17.54
C PHE A 246 37.98 23.99 -16.60
N GLU A 247 38.02 22.66 -16.53
CA GLU A 247 37.19 21.86 -15.61
C GLU A 247 37.50 22.18 -14.15
N LYS A 248 38.76 22.37 -13.78
CA LYS A 248 39.17 22.73 -12.41
C LYS A 248 38.67 24.13 -12.03
N GLU A 249 38.79 25.08 -12.94
CA GLU A 249 38.37 26.47 -12.74
C GLU A 249 36.83 26.61 -12.72
N MET A 250 36.13 25.83 -13.55
CA MET A 250 34.66 25.76 -13.52
C MET A 250 34.11 24.98 -12.32
N GLN A 251 34.76 23.92 -11.85
CA GLN A 251 34.35 23.20 -10.64
C GLN A 251 34.44 24.07 -9.39
N PHE A 252 35.39 25.02 -9.34
CA PHE A 252 35.49 26.00 -8.26
C PHE A 252 34.27 26.95 -8.26
N ASN A 253 33.83 27.39 -9.44
CA ASN A 253 32.65 28.25 -9.61
C ASN A 253 31.30 27.53 -9.48
N GLU A 254 31.18 26.26 -9.88
CA GLU A 254 29.93 25.48 -9.75
C GLU A 254 29.59 25.13 -8.30
N SER A 255 30.59 25.07 -7.42
CA SER A 255 30.40 24.68 -6.00
C SER A 255 29.52 25.66 -5.20
N VAL A 256 29.30 26.87 -5.72
CA VAL A 256 28.68 27.97 -4.99
C VAL A 256 27.17 28.08 -5.23
N ASN A 257 26.58 27.48 -6.28
CA ASN A 257 25.20 27.84 -6.65
C ASN A 257 24.36 26.78 -7.39
N LYS A 258 24.34 25.51 -6.95
CA LYS A 258 23.38 24.53 -7.47
C LYS A 258 22.15 24.43 -6.58
N ASN A 259 21.23 25.38 -6.73
CA ASN A 259 19.89 25.25 -6.14
C ASN A 259 19.09 24.20 -6.93
N GLU A 260 19.39 22.91 -6.71
CA GLU A 260 18.73 21.79 -7.40
C GLU A 260 17.21 21.88 -7.31
N VAL A 261 16.69 22.39 -6.18
CA VAL A 261 15.26 22.63 -5.95
C VAL A 261 14.69 23.58 -6.99
N GLU A 262 15.31 24.73 -7.21
CA GLU A 262 14.84 25.69 -8.21
C GLU A 262 14.93 25.15 -9.62
N LEU A 263 16.07 24.52 -9.97
CA LEU A 263 16.25 23.92 -11.29
C LEU A 263 15.18 22.87 -11.57
N TYR A 264 14.95 21.96 -10.62
CA TYR A 264 13.93 20.92 -10.72
C TYR A 264 12.51 21.50 -10.86
N LEU A 265 12.19 22.54 -10.10
CA LEU A 265 10.86 23.19 -10.14
C LEU A 265 10.64 24.00 -11.43
N MET A 266 11.69 24.52 -12.06
CA MET A 266 11.62 25.25 -13.34
C MET A 266 11.46 24.33 -14.55
N GLU A 267 11.96 23.10 -14.47
CA GLU A 267 11.85 22.14 -15.56
C GLU A 267 10.40 21.79 -15.89
N ALA A 268 10.15 21.51 -17.16
CA ALA A 268 8.86 21.05 -17.64
C ALA A 268 8.38 19.80 -16.88
N LEU A 269 7.06 19.65 -16.80
CA LEU A 269 6.48 18.43 -16.24
C LEU A 269 6.71 17.25 -17.17
N GLU A 270 7.00 16.10 -16.55
CA GLU A 270 7.11 14.85 -17.29
C GLU A 270 5.74 14.37 -17.78
N LYS A 271 5.72 13.76 -18.97
CA LYS A 271 4.48 13.23 -19.54
C LYS A 271 4.08 11.93 -18.84
N SER A 272 2.80 11.79 -18.53
CA SER A 272 2.25 10.55 -17.98
C SER A 272 2.16 9.48 -19.08
N GLY A 273 3.13 8.56 -19.12
CA GLY A 273 3.06 7.33 -19.92
C GLY A 273 2.36 6.18 -19.16
N VAL A 274 1.96 5.13 -19.89
CA VAL A 274 1.22 3.96 -19.35
C VAL A 274 2.00 3.22 -18.25
N GLN A 275 3.33 3.38 -18.19
CA GLN A 275 4.20 2.79 -17.16
C GLN A 275 5.31 3.77 -16.74
N PHE A 276 4.94 4.90 -16.12
CA PHE A 276 5.94 5.81 -15.55
C PHE A 276 6.48 5.26 -14.22
N ASP A 277 7.78 4.93 -14.18
CA ASP A 277 8.49 4.53 -12.96
C ASP A 277 9.25 5.74 -12.38
N ILE A 278 8.71 6.29 -11.30
CA ILE A 278 9.28 7.44 -10.57
C ILE A 278 10.65 7.13 -9.96
N LEU A 279 10.89 5.91 -9.47
CA LEU A 279 12.18 5.55 -8.87
C LEU A 279 13.25 5.44 -9.93
N ASN A 280 12.92 4.82 -11.06
CA ASN A 280 13.84 4.76 -12.20
C ASN A 280 14.13 6.15 -12.76
N TRP A 281 13.14 7.05 -12.81
CA TRP A 281 13.37 8.44 -13.24
C TRP A 281 14.38 9.16 -12.33
N TRP A 282 14.24 9.04 -11.00
CA TRP A 282 15.20 9.62 -10.06
C TRP A 282 16.58 8.99 -10.15
N LYS A 283 16.65 7.68 -10.40
CA LYS A 283 17.92 6.96 -10.62
C LYS A 283 18.67 7.48 -11.85
N VAL A 284 17.97 7.68 -12.97
CA VAL A 284 18.57 8.20 -14.21
C VAL A 284 19.00 9.66 -14.06
N ASN A 285 18.23 10.48 -13.34
CA ASN A 285 18.52 11.90 -13.14
C ASN A 285 19.40 12.21 -11.91
N PHE A 286 19.92 11.19 -11.23
CA PHE A 286 20.69 11.35 -10.00
C PHE A 286 21.96 12.21 -10.19
N THR A 287 22.63 12.11 -11.33
CA THR A 287 23.83 12.91 -11.63
C THR A 287 23.54 14.41 -11.69
N LYS A 288 22.31 14.78 -12.06
CA LYS A 288 21.83 16.16 -12.15
C LYS A 288 21.25 16.69 -10.84
N PHE A 289 20.59 15.81 -10.09
CA PHE A 289 19.88 16.12 -8.85
C PHE A 289 20.39 15.19 -7.73
N GLN A 290 21.61 15.40 -7.26
CA GLN A 290 22.25 14.47 -6.33
C GLN A 290 21.59 14.52 -4.95
N ILE A 291 21.36 15.73 -4.44
CA ILE A 291 20.76 15.94 -3.12
C ILE A 291 19.26 15.61 -3.19
N LEU A 292 18.55 16.15 -4.18
CA LEU A 292 17.13 15.85 -4.40
C LEU A 292 16.88 14.38 -4.71
N GLY A 293 17.78 13.70 -5.43
CA GLY A 293 17.69 12.26 -5.70
C GLY A 293 17.83 11.43 -4.43
N GLY A 294 18.70 11.84 -3.51
CA GLY A 294 18.79 11.26 -2.16
C GLY A 294 17.49 11.43 -1.37
N ILE A 295 16.93 12.65 -1.38
CA ILE A 295 15.64 12.94 -0.73
C ILE A 295 14.52 12.12 -1.36
N ALA A 296 14.46 12.03 -2.69
CA ALA A 296 13.45 11.27 -3.40
C ALA A 296 13.51 9.79 -3.07
N ARG A 297 14.70 9.19 -3.00
CA ARG A 297 14.88 7.80 -2.58
C ARG A 297 14.26 7.55 -1.20
N ASP A 298 14.54 8.42 -0.24
CA ASP A 298 14.16 8.20 1.16
C ASP A 298 12.68 8.57 1.42
N VAL A 299 12.19 9.67 0.84
CA VAL A 299 10.81 10.13 0.99
C VAL A 299 9.82 9.26 0.21
N LEU A 300 10.17 8.86 -1.03
CA LEU A 300 9.24 8.06 -1.83
C LEU A 300 9.07 6.64 -1.28
N ALA A 301 10.09 6.12 -0.58
CA ALA A 301 10.05 4.82 0.09
C ALA A 301 9.20 4.80 1.37
N MET A 302 8.77 5.95 1.88
CA MET A 302 7.95 6.01 3.09
C MET A 302 6.57 5.36 2.87
N PRO A 303 6.20 4.31 3.63
CA PRO A 303 4.85 3.77 3.58
C PRO A 303 3.89 4.78 4.20
N VAL A 304 2.73 4.96 3.58
CA VAL A 304 1.72 5.91 4.07
C VAL A 304 0.71 5.28 5.01
N SER A 305 0.73 3.97 5.12
CA SER A 305 -0.06 3.23 6.09
C SER A 305 0.80 2.36 6.99
N THR A 306 0.48 2.36 8.28
CA THR A 306 0.96 1.36 9.24
C THR A 306 0.43 -0.03 8.92
N VAL A 307 -0.66 -0.15 8.14
CA VAL A 307 -1.20 -1.47 7.77
C VAL A 307 -0.24 -2.26 6.89
N ALA A 308 0.69 -1.60 6.19
CA ALA A 308 1.77 -2.28 5.47
C ALA A 308 2.65 -3.12 6.43
N SER A 309 2.92 -2.62 7.65
CA SER A 309 3.57 -3.41 8.68
C SER A 309 2.60 -4.36 9.40
N GLU A 310 1.32 -3.98 9.59
CA GLU A 310 0.29 -4.90 10.14
C GLU A 310 -0.01 -6.11 9.24
N SER A 311 0.25 -6.04 7.93
CA SER A 311 0.18 -7.19 7.04
C SER A 311 1.26 -8.23 7.34
N ALA A 312 2.46 -7.77 7.73
CA ALA A 312 3.50 -8.66 8.23
C ALA A 312 3.03 -9.39 9.49
N PHE A 313 2.33 -8.68 10.39
CA PHE A 313 1.71 -9.26 11.59
C PHE A 313 0.43 -10.06 11.29
N SER A 314 -0.34 -9.77 10.24
CA SER A 314 -1.53 -10.56 9.88
C SER A 314 -1.18 -11.92 9.29
N THR A 315 0.09 -12.11 8.92
CA THR A 315 0.66 -13.43 8.60
C THR A 315 0.87 -14.27 9.87
N GLU A 316 0.65 -13.70 11.08
CA GLU A 316 0.77 -14.34 12.40
C GLU A 316 0.08 -15.69 12.47
N GLY A 317 -1.05 -15.91 11.79
CA GLY A 317 -1.72 -17.21 11.81
C GLY A 317 -0.83 -18.40 11.41
N ARG A 318 0.31 -18.16 10.74
CA ARG A 318 1.31 -19.19 10.37
C ARG A 318 2.57 -19.18 11.27
N VAL A 319 2.93 -18.07 11.90
CA VAL A 319 4.14 -17.94 12.74
C VAL A 319 3.81 -18.13 14.22
N LEU A 320 2.75 -17.46 14.69
CA LEU A 320 2.20 -17.56 16.04
C LEU A 320 0.77 -18.11 15.96
N ASN A 321 0.63 -19.39 16.24
CA ASN A 321 -0.67 -20.01 16.44
C ASN A 321 -0.78 -20.55 17.87
N ASN A 322 -1.96 -21.05 18.26
CA ASN A 322 -2.18 -21.59 19.62
C ASN A 322 -1.21 -22.74 19.98
N TYR A 323 -0.54 -23.36 19.00
CA TYR A 323 0.45 -24.42 19.17
C TYR A 323 1.91 -23.93 19.12
N ARG A 324 2.16 -22.68 18.71
CA ARG A 324 3.48 -22.04 18.56
C ARG A 324 3.65 -20.79 19.42
N SER A 325 2.83 -20.66 20.47
CA SER A 325 2.87 -19.53 21.41
C SER A 325 4.07 -19.53 22.35
N SER A 326 4.88 -20.61 22.37
CA SER A 326 6.09 -20.74 23.19
C SER A 326 7.37 -20.21 22.52
N LEU A 327 7.28 -19.63 21.32
CA LEU A 327 8.44 -19.05 20.63
C LEU A 327 8.94 -17.80 21.38
N THR A 328 10.26 -17.66 21.48
CA THR A 328 10.87 -16.43 22.00
C THR A 328 10.69 -15.27 21.02
N SER A 329 10.65 -14.03 21.52
CA SER A 329 10.55 -12.83 20.69
C SER A 329 11.60 -12.78 19.58
N MET A 330 12.84 -13.17 19.90
CA MET A 330 13.95 -13.23 18.95
C MET A 330 13.71 -14.24 17.81
N THR A 331 13.11 -15.40 18.12
CA THR A 331 12.79 -16.41 17.10
C THR A 331 11.65 -15.94 16.19
N VAL A 332 10.65 -15.27 16.78
CA VAL A 332 9.53 -14.67 16.03
C VAL A 332 10.05 -13.59 15.07
N GLU A 333 10.93 -12.71 15.54
CA GLU A 333 11.57 -11.67 14.72
C GLU A 333 12.35 -12.28 13.55
N ALA A 334 13.23 -13.25 13.83
CA ALA A 334 14.00 -13.93 12.80
C ALA A 334 13.10 -14.57 11.72
N LEU A 335 12.04 -15.29 12.13
CA LEU A 335 11.11 -15.92 11.20
C LEU A 335 10.37 -14.89 10.32
N ILE A 336 9.94 -13.76 10.89
CA ILE A 336 9.24 -12.70 10.15
C ILE A 336 10.20 -12.02 9.15
N CYS A 337 11.40 -11.64 9.60
CA CYS A 337 12.41 -10.99 8.78
C CYS A 337 12.88 -11.88 7.63
N THR A 338 13.25 -13.13 7.91
CA THR A 338 13.69 -14.08 6.89
C THR A 338 12.58 -14.39 5.89
N GLN A 339 11.33 -14.54 6.34
CA GLN A 339 10.19 -14.70 5.43
C GLN A 339 10.03 -13.50 4.50
N ASN A 340 10.21 -12.27 5.00
CA ASN A 340 10.12 -11.07 4.18
C ASN A 340 11.25 -11.00 3.14
N TRP A 341 12.49 -11.27 3.56
CA TRP A 341 13.66 -11.26 2.67
C TRP A 341 13.58 -12.33 1.56
N LEU A 342 13.15 -13.54 1.91
CA LEU A 342 12.97 -14.62 0.92
C LEU A 342 11.88 -14.31 -0.10
N ARG A 343 10.77 -13.66 0.32
CA ARG A 343 9.69 -13.27 -0.60
C ARG A 343 10.09 -12.14 -1.56
N ASN A 344 11.02 -11.28 -1.15
CA ASN A 344 11.48 -10.14 -1.94
C ASN A 344 12.76 -10.43 -2.75
N SER A 345 13.34 -11.62 -2.59
CA SER A 345 14.44 -12.09 -3.44
C SER A 345 13.89 -12.59 -4.78
N PRO A 346 14.59 -12.38 -5.92
CA PRO A 346 14.24 -13.06 -7.16
C PRO A 346 14.16 -14.55 -6.85
N LYS A 347 13.00 -15.17 -7.14
CA LYS A 347 12.64 -16.54 -6.71
C LYS A 347 13.87 -17.45 -6.70
N LEU A 348 14.45 -17.64 -5.53
CA LEU A 348 15.30 -18.80 -5.29
C LEU A 348 14.41 -19.99 -5.62
N VAL A 349 14.89 -20.84 -6.53
CA VAL A 349 14.20 -22.05 -6.96
C VAL A 349 14.10 -22.93 -5.72
N LEU A 350 13.04 -22.71 -4.95
CA LEU A 350 12.84 -23.34 -3.65
C LEU A 350 12.73 -24.85 -3.82
N GLU A 351 12.27 -25.31 -4.99
CA GLU A 351 12.28 -26.72 -5.38
C GLU A 351 13.70 -27.32 -5.38
N GLU A 352 14.71 -26.63 -5.93
CA GLU A 352 16.10 -27.15 -5.98
C GLU A 352 16.73 -27.24 -4.58
N LEU A 353 16.46 -26.26 -3.71
CA LEU A 353 16.96 -26.26 -2.33
C LEU A 353 16.24 -27.28 -1.43
N ILE A 354 14.96 -27.57 -1.70
CA ILE A 354 14.21 -28.63 -0.99
C ILE A 354 14.75 -30.00 -1.41
N GLU A 355 15.05 -30.18 -2.69
CA GLU A 355 15.62 -31.42 -3.23
C GLU A 355 17.05 -31.65 -2.69
N GLU A 356 17.87 -30.61 -2.57
CA GLU A 356 19.16 -30.68 -1.86
C GLU A 356 19.02 -31.02 -0.37
N LEU A 357 18.02 -30.45 0.33
CA LEU A 357 17.80 -30.72 1.75
C LEU A 357 17.32 -32.17 1.99
N GLU A 358 16.41 -32.66 1.13
CA GLU A 358 15.92 -34.05 1.17
C GLU A 358 17.05 -35.05 0.89
N ASN A 359 17.96 -34.72 -0.03
CA ASN A 359 19.14 -35.55 -0.31
C ASN A 359 20.13 -35.58 0.87
N LEU A 360 20.33 -34.46 1.56
CA LEU A 360 21.19 -34.39 2.75
C LEU A 360 20.57 -35.14 3.95
N GLU A 361 19.24 -35.11 4.12
CA GLU A 361 18.56 -35.91 5.16
C GLU A 361 18.66 -37.43 4.89
N LEU A 362 18.67 -37.84 3.62
CA LEU A 362 18.89 -39.23 3.23
C LEU A 362 20.33 -39.70 3.46
N GLU A 363 21.32 -38.82 3.34
CA GLU A 363 22.73 -39.12 3.63
C GLU A 363 23.05 -39.20 5.13
N VAL A 364 22.28 -38.51 5.97
CA VAL A 364 22.49 -38.46 7.43
C VAL A 364 21.66 -39.52 8.19
N ALA A 365 20.71 -40.19 7.52
CA ALA A 365 19.94 -41.26 8.13
C ALA A 365 20.86 -42.44 8.51
N PRO A 366 20.91 -42.86 9.79
CA PRO A 366 21.76 -43.98 10.20
C PRO A 366 21.26 -45.25 9.49
N THR A 367 22.16 -45.88 8.73
CA THR A 367 21.94 -47.23 8.21
C THR A 367 21.65 -48.15 9.38
N ARG A 368 20.38 -48.59 9.51
CA ARG A 368 20.02 -49.65 10.45
C ARG A 368 20.81 -50.89 10.09
N ASP A 369 21.69 -51.30 11.00
CA ASP A 369 22.41 -52.56 10.93
C ASP A 369 21.38 -53.71 10.99
N PRO A 370 21.31 -54.63 10.02
CA PRO A 370 20.28 -55.68 9.99
C PRO A 370 20.38 -56.73 11.10
N ASN A 371 21.31 -56.59 12.05
CA ASN A 371 21.69 -57.64 13.00
C ASN A 371 21.35 -57.38 14.47
N GLU A 372 20.57 -56.35 14.81
CA GLU A 372 20.06 -56.23 16.20
C GLU A 372 18.79 -57.07 16.38
N GLU A 373 18.99 -58.29 16.87
CA GLU A 373 17.95 -59.23 17.29
C GLU A 373 17.08 -58.65 18.42
N ASP A 374 15.77 -58.79 18.21
CA ASP A 374 14.68 -58.44 19.11
C ASP A 374 14.70 -59.35 20.35
N PHE A 375 15.25 -58.87 21.47
CA PHE A 375 15.07 -59.50 22.77
C PHE A 375 13.87 -58.86 23.48
N GLY A 376 12.72 -59.53 23.35
CA GLY A 376 11.56 -59.30 24.21
C GLY A 376 11.86 -59.62 25.67
N VAL A 377 11.30 -58.83 26.57
CA VAL A 377 11.05 -59.23 27.96
C VAL A 377 9.67 -58.73 28.38
N GLU A 378 8.94 -59.69 28.93
CA GLU A 378 7.56 -59.66 29.41
C GLU A 378 7.31 -58.67 30.55
N SER A 379 6.04 -58.34 30.65
CA SER A 379 5.33 -57.70 31.76
C SER A 379 5.56 -58.37 33.12
N ASP A 380 5.65 -57.53 34.15
CA ASP A 380 4.86 -57.63 35.39
C ASP A 380 4.39 -56.23 35.82
#